data_AF-A0A416JKV2-F1
#
_entry.id   AF-A0A416JKV2-F1
#
_cell.length_a   1.000
_cell.length_b   1.000
_cell.length_c   1.000
_cell.angle_alpha   90.00
_cell.angle_beta   90.00
_cell.angle_gamma   90.00
#
_symmetry.space_group_name_H-M   'P 1'
#
loop_
_entity.id
_entity.type
_entity.pdbx_description
1 polymer ?
#
loop_
_entity_poly.entity_id
_entity_poly.type
_entity_poly.pdbx_seq_one_letter_code
_entity_poly.pdbx_strand_id
1 'polypeptide(L)'
;MKRSMRFTAVVMATVMTVGTASTAMAAEWKHDSKGWWWQNDDGSYPAASWQWLDGNHDGAWVVNSAVQTKVVAASGQTKAQTADDYSGTYVETWSDGTVVTHVIAYNPAEKTLTDTRTAGDSTYVDNYRYYGAGWNGYTCFELVSADEKASIFFSAPVVMETGYSIIHRQ
;
A
#
# COMPACT_ATOMS: atom_id res chain seq x y z
N MET A 1 37.42 -47.01 74.40
CA MET A 1 38.22 -46.65 73.22
C MET A 1 37.94 -45.20 72.88
N LYS A 2 38.98 -44.34 72.94
CA LYS A 2 38.93 -42.90 72.63
C LYS A 2 39.20 -42.69 71.15
N ARG A 3 38.38 -41.88 70.47
CA ARG A 3 38.85 -40.91 69.46
C ARG A 3 37.95 -39.67 69.50
N SER A 4 38.43 -38.66 70.22
CA SER A 4 37.97 -37.30 70.12
C SER A 4 38.65 -36.67 68.89
N MET A 5 37.89 -36.04 68.00
CA MET A 5 38.43 -35.18 66.96
C MET A 5 37.69 -33.84 67.05
N ARG A 6 38.37 -32.83 67.58
CA ARG A 6 37.94 -31.42 67.56
C ARG A 6 39.01 -30.63 66.82
N PHE A 7 38.64 -29.89 65.78
CA PHE A 7 39.23 -28.61 65.32
C PHE A 7 38.16 -27.99 64.38
N THR A 8 37.41 -26.94 64.77
CA THR A 8 37.74 -25.49 64.69
C THR A 8 38.12 -25.07 63.26
N ALA A 9 37.61 -24.04 62.58
CA ALA A 9 36.51 -23.07 62.64
C ALA A 9 36.64 -22.21 61.32
N VAL A 10 35.75 -21.21 61.10
CA VAL A 10 35.94 -20.00 60.23
C VAL A 10 35.72 -20.20 58.71
N VAL A 11 35.05 -19.38 57.88
CA VAL A 11 34.21 -18.15 57.95
C VAL A 11 33.62 -17.92 56.53
N MET A 12 32.38 -17.40 56.47
CA MET A 12 31.70 -16.50 55.50
C MET A 12 31.92 -16.54 53.96
N ALA A 13 30.85 -16.05 53.31
CA ALA A 13 30.73 -15.45 51.97
C ALA A 13 30.20 -16.44 50.90
N THR A 14 29.13 -16.20 50.15
CA THR A 14 28.46 -14.94 49.79
C THR A 14 27.01 -15.28 49.40
N VAL A 15 26.11 -14.36 49.74
CA VAL A 15 24.76 -14.18 49.21
C VAL A 15 24.62 -14.74 47.79
N MET A 16 23.80 -15.78 47.61
CA MET A 16 23.30 -16.09 46.27
C MET A 16 22.30 -14.99 45.91
N THR A 17 22.76 -14.19 44.96
CA THR A 17 22.12 -13.04 44.35
C THR A 17 20.62 -13.25 44.16
N VAL A 18 19.83 -12.35 44.74
CA VAL A 18 18.48 -12.06 44.26
C VAL A 18 18.64 -11.79 42.76
N GLY A 19 18.16 -12.71 41.93
CA GLY A 19 17.98 -12.43 40.52
C GLY A 19 17.04 -11.25 40.46
N THR A 20 17.57 -10.06 40.18
CA THR A 20 16.75 -8.92 39.86
C THR A 20 15.92 -9.35 38.68
N ALA A 21 14.61 -9.54 38.88
CA ALA A 21 13.66 -9.38 37.80
C ALA A 21 14.00 -7.98 37.25
N SER A 22 14.71 -7.93 36.11
CA SER A 22 14.80 -6.70 35.35
C SER A 22 13.36 -6.34 35.10
N THR A 23 12.86 -5.32 35.79
CA THR A 23 11.64 -4.65 35.38
C THR A 23 11.95 -4.20 33.96
N ALA A 24 11.44 -4.96 32.99
CA ALA A 24 11.40 -4.48 31.62
C ALA A 24 10.65 -3.16 31.72
N MET A 25 11.37 -2.05 31.59
CA MET A 25 10.75 -0.74 31.56
C MET A 25 10.07 -0.71 30.21
N ALA A 26 8.81 -1.16 30.18
CA ALA A 26 7.97 -0.97 29.02
C ALA A 26 7.76 0.53 28.86
N ALA A 27 7.83 0.99 27.62
CA ALA A 27 7.66 2.38 27.27
C ALA A 27 6.38 2.91 27.89
N GLU A 28 6.49 4.09 28.51
CA GLU A 28 5.45 4.62 29.40
C GLU A 28 5.10 6.06 29.06
N TRP A 29 3.83 6.39 29.28
CA TRP A 29 3.36 7.77 29.27
C TRP A 29 3.80 8.48 30.55
N LYS A 30 4.53 9.58 30.38
CA LYS A 30 4.96 10.48 31.45
C LYS A 30 4.14 11.76 31.42
N HIS A 31 3.93 12.36 32.60
CA HIS A 31 3.27 13.65 32.74
C HIS A 31 4.05 14.55 33.69
N ASP A 32 4.30 15.78 33.26
CA ASP A 32 4.90 16.83 34.07
C ASP A 32 4.17 18.17 33.87
N SER A 33 4.73 19.26 34.39
CA SER A 33 4.14 20.59 34.28
C SER A 33 4.05 21.14 32.84
N LYS A 34 4.71 20.50 31.86
CA LYS A 34 4.70 20.87 30.44
C LYS A 34 3.76 19.99 29.60
N GLY A 35 3.25 18.89 30.14
CA GLY A 35 2.23 18.04 29.50
C GLY A 35 2.57 16.54 29.50
N TRP A 36 1.83 15.79 28.68
CA TRP A 36 2.01 14.35 28.49
C TRP A 36 3.06 14.08 27.40
N TRP A 37 3.99 13.17 27.65
CA TRP A 37 5.02 12.74 26.70
C TRP A 37 5.30 11.25 26.82
N TRP A 38 5.86 10.65 25.77
CA TRP A 38 6.17 9.22 25.70
C TRP A 38 7.66 8.96 25.92
N GLN A 39 7.98 8.05 26.84
CA GLN A 39 9.36 7.58 27.08
C GLN A 39 9.52 6.16 26.55
N ASN A 40 10.52 5.93 25.70
CA ASN A 40 10.88 4.61 25.17
C ASN A 40 11.54 3.72 26.24
N ASP A 41 11.60 2.42 26.00
CA ASP A 41 12.20 1.40 26.89
C ASP A 41 13.66 1.72 27.27
N ASP A 42 14.40 2.40 26.40
CA ASP A 42 15.80 2.79 26.60
C ASP A 42 15.97 4.12 27.37
N GLY A 43 14.86 4.70 27.83
CA GLY A 43 14.82 5.99 28.53
C GLY A 43 14.88 7.20 27.59
N SER A 44 15.05 7.00 26.28
CA SER A 44 15.01 8.06 25.28
C SER A 44 13.57 8.56 25.07
N TYR A 45 13.44 9.74 24.48
CA TYR A 45 12.16 10.30 24.05
C TYR A 45 12.29 10.79 22.61
N PRO A 46 11.25 10.63 21.77
CA PRO A 46 11.26 11.16 20.42
C PRO A 46 11.27 12.70 20.47
N ALA A 47 12.45 13.30 20.24
CA ALA A 47 12.59 14.73 20.09
C ALA A 47 12.39 15.11 18.62
N ALA A 48 11.48 16.05 18.36
CA ALA A 48 11.19 16.60 17.02
C ALA A 48 10.92 15.57 15.91
N SER A 49 10.41 14.39 16.27
CA SER A 49 10.11 13.30 15.34
C SER A 49 8.76 12.65 15.67
N TRP A 50 8.01 12.31 14.62
CA TRP A 50 6.79 11.50 14.76
C TRP A 50 7.18 10.02 14.85
N GLN A 51 6.79 9.38 15.95
CA GLN A 51 7.00 7.94 16.15
C GLN A 51 5.65 7.24 16.35
N TRP A 52 5.49 6.09 15.70
CA TRP A 52 4.31 5.24 15.87
C TRP A 52 4.42 4.52 17.22
N LEU A 53 3.37 4.59 18.03
CA LEU A 53 3.24 3.85 19.30
C LEU A 53 2.70 2.42 19.09
N ASP A 54 2.59 2.01 17.83
CA ASP A 54 2.24 0.67 17.41
C ASP A 54 3.48 -0.24 17.55
N GLY A 55 3.59 -0.89 18.72
CA GLY A 55 4.73 -1.74 19.06
C GLY A 55 4.80 -3.07 18.28
N ASN A 56 3.73 -3.50 17.60
CA ASN A 56 3.73 -4.73 16.80
C ASN A 56 3.71 -4.45 15.28
N HIS A 57 3.63 -3.17 14.89
CA HIS A 57 3.62 -2.72 13.50
C HIS A 57 2.48 -3.32 12.66
N ASP A 58 1.39 -3.77 13.30
CA ASP A 58 0.25 -4.38 12.60
C ASP A 58 -0.70 -3.35 11.97
N GLY A 59 -0.47 -2.06 12.24
CA GLY A 59 -1.27 -0.97 11.70
C GLY A 59 -2.53 -0.67 12.50
N ALA A 60 -2.70 -1.20 13.71
CA ALA A 60 -3.76 -0.83 14.63
C ALA A 60 -3.17 -0.36 15.97
N TRP A 61 -3.72 0.72 16.54
CA TRP A 61 -3.32 1.21 17.86
C TRP A 61 -4.54 1.76 18.61
N VAL A 62 -4.42 1.93 19.93
CA VAL A 62 -5.52 2.47 20.75
C VAL A 62 -5.15 3.85 21.27
N VAL A 63 -6.02 4.84 21.05
CA VAL A 63 -5.91 6.18 21.65
C VAL A 63 -7.16 6.43 22.46
N ASN A 64 -7.00 6.73 23.75
CA ASN A 64 -8.13 7.07 24.64
C ASN A 64 -9.30 6.06 24.56
N SER A 65 -8.97 4.77 24.66
CA SER A 65 -9.93 3.65 24.54
C SER A 65 -10.64 3.51 23.19
N ALA A 66 -10.28 4.29 22.17
CA ALA A 66 -10.76 4.14 20.80
C ALA A 66 -9.70 3.42 19.95
N VAL A 67 -10.11 2.33 19.29
CA VAL A 67 -9.26 1.66 18.29
C VAL A 67 -9.10 2.59 17.09
N GLN A 68 -7.86 2.93 16.80
CA GLN A 68 -7.42 3.62 15.60
C GLN A 68 -6.77 2.60 14.68
N THR A 69 -6.87 2.82 13.37
CA THR A 69 -6.16 2.04 12.38
C THR A 69 -5.36 2.98 11.50
N LYS A 70 -4.17 2.57 11.12
CA LYS A 70 -3.40 3.20 10.06
C LYS A 70 -4.27 3.08 8.83
N VAL A 71 -4.63 4.22 8.23
CA VAL A 71 -5.12 4.20 6.85
C VAL A 71 -3.91 3.85 5.99
N VAL A 72 -3.59 2.56 5.93
CA VAL A 72 -2.82 2.02 4.82
C VAL A 72 -3.80 2.05 3.67
N ALA A 73 -3.48 2.78 2.59
CA ALA A 73 -4.23 2.64 1.34
C ALA A 73 -4.42 1.14 1.11
N ALA A 74 -5.67 0.69 1.02
CA ALA A 74 -5.96 -0.71 0.84
C ALA A 74 -5.02 -1.25 -0.25
N SER A 75 -4.45 -2.43 -0.07
CA SER A 75 -3.75 -3.12 -1.16
C SER A 75 -4.72 -3.61 -2.25
N GLY A 76 -5.95 -3.08 -2.32
CA GLY A 76 -6.63 -2.95 -3.60
C GLY A 76 -5.94 -1.82 -4.33
N GLN A 77 -5.27 -2.13 -5.44
CA GLN A 77 -4.57 -1.17 -6.30
C GLN A 77 -5.32 0.17 -6.43
N THR A 78 -5.15 1.09 -5.49
CA THR A 78 -5.37 2.51 -5.76
C THR A 78 -4.07 2.95 -6.41
N LYS A 79 -3.90 2.56 -7.69
CA LYS A 79 -3.18 3.44 -8.61
C LYS A 79 -3.85 4.79 -8.45
N ALA A 80 -3.06 5.84 -8.25
CA ALA A 80 -3.56 7.20 -8.20
C ALA A 80 -4.15 7.54 -9.59
N GLN A 81 -5.39 7.12 -9.83
CA GLN A 81 -6.05 7.02 -11.13
C GLN A 81 -6.41 8.40 -11.72
N THR A 82 -6.02 9.48 -11.05
CA THR A 82 -6.31 10.86 -11.46
C THR A 82 -5.17 11.52 -12.24
N ALA A 83 -3.99 10.90 -12.37
CA ALA A 83 -2.84 11.47 -13.08
C ALA A 83 -2.27 10.58 -14.19
N ASP A 84 -2.88 9.42 -14.43
CA ASP A 84 -2.41 8.46 -15.42
C ASP A 84 -2.71 8.94 -16.84
N ASP A 85 -1.69 8.99 -17.70
CA ASP A 85 -1.83 9.31 -19.11
C ASP A 85 -2.02 8.02 -19.92
N TYR A 86 -3.26 7.76 -20.32
CA TYR A 86 -3.64 6.65 -21.20
C TYR A 86 -3.33 6.91 -22.68
N SER A 87 -2.91 8.14 -23.01
CA SER A 87 -2.67 8.54 -24.41
C SER A 87 -1.51 7.75 -25.00
N GLY A 88 -1.60 7.48 -26.30
CA GLY A 88 -0.56 6.76 -27.02
C GLY A 88 -1.06 5.96 -28.20
N THR A 89 -0.13 5.28 -28.85
CA THR A 89 -0.45 4.37 -29.95
C THR A 89 -0.39 2.93 -29.42
N TYR A 90 -1.47 2.18 -29.62
CA TYR A 90 -1.59 0.78 -29.24
C TYR A 90 -1.86 0.00 -30.51
N VAL A 91 -1.01 -1.00 -30.79
CA VAL A 91 -1.09 -1.79 -32.02
C VAL A 91 -1.36 -3.23 -31.66
N GLU A 92 -2.44 -3.79 -32.20
CA GLU A 92 -2.69 -5.22 -32.19
C GLU A 92 -2.65 -5.80 -33.60
N THR A 93 -2.42 -7.10 -33.67
CA THR A 93 -2.53 -7.87 -34.91
C THR A 93 -3.54 -8.97 -34.65
N TRP A 94 -4.62 -8.95 -35.41
CA TRP A 94 -5.67 -9.97 -35.32
C TRP A 94 -5.18 -11.30 -35.90
N SER A 95 -5.92 -12.38 -35.61
CA SER A 95 -5.54 -13.74 -36.02
C SER A 95 -5.47 -13.95 -37.53
N ASP A 96 -6.14 -13.10 -38.31
CA ASP A 96 -6.10 -13.06 -39.77
C ASP A 96 -4.90 -12.28 -40.34
N GLY A 97 -4.06 -11.70 -39.48
CA GLY A 97 -2.92 -10.87 -39.85
C GLY A 97 -3.25 -9.39 -40.04
N THR A 98 -4.51 -8.98 -39.85
CA THR A 98 -4.91 -7.57 -39.91
C THR A 98 -4.27 -6.81 -38.76
N VAL A 99 -3.53 -5.75 -39.09
CA VAL A 99 -2.97 -4.83 -38.09
C VAL A 99 -3.99 -3.75 -37.79
N VAL A 100 -4.31 -3.60 -36.51
CA VAL A 100 -5.19 -2.56 -36.00
C VAL A 100 -4.40 -1.62 -35.12
N THR A 101 -4.52 -0.32 -35.40
CA THR A 101 -3.83 0.74 -34.67
C THR A 101 -4.86 1.61 -33.96
N HIS A 102 -4.76 1.71 -32.65
CA HIS A 102 -5.54 2.62 -31.81
C HIS A 102 -4.66 3.80 -31.42
N VAL A 103 -5.05 5.00 -31.80
CA VAL A 103 -4.43 6.24 -31.33
C VAL A 103 -5.34 6.84 -30.27
N ILE A 104 -4.91 6.70 -29.02
CA ILE A 104 -5.64 7.14 -27.84
C ILE A 104 -5.21 8.55 -27.47
N ALA A 105 -6.20 9.44 -27.33
CA ALA A 105 -6.03 10.77 -26.77
C ALA A 105 -6.88 10.88 -25.49
N TYR A 106 -6.22 10.98 -24.33
CA TYR A 106 -6.89 11.08 -23.04
C TYR A 106 -6.87 12.53 -22.52
N ASN A 107 -8.04 13.03 -22.12
CA ASN A 107 -8.17 14.29 -21.40
C ASN A 107 -8.41 14.03 -19.90
N PRO A 108 -7.41 14.24 -19.02
CA PRO A 108 -7.56 14.00 -17.59
C PRO A 108 -8.50 15.00 -16.89
N ALA A 109 -8.66 16.21 -17.43
CA ALA A 109 -9.53 17.22 -16.83
C ALA A 109 -11.01 16.87 -17.01
N GLU A 110 -11.37 16.36 -18.19
CA GLU A 110 -12.74 15.98 -18.52
C GLU A 110 -13.02 14.48 -18.26
N LYS A 111 -11.96 13.70 -18.01
CA LYS A 111 -11.99 12.25 -17.88
C LYS A 111 -12.64 11.59 -19.10
N THR A 112 -12.27 12.08 -20.28
CA THR A 112 -12.72 11.59 -21.59
C THR A 112 -11.56 11.05 -22.37
N LEU A 113 -11.84 10.11 -23.27
CA LEU A 113 -10.87 9.44 -24.10
C LEU A 113 -11.40 9.37 -25.53
N THR A 114 -10.59 9.76 -26.50
CA THR A 114 -10.90 9.57 -27.92
C THR A 114 -10.00 8.47 -28.46
N ASP A 115 -10.58 7.44 -29.06
CA ASP A 115 -9.86 6.39 -29.80
C ASP A 115 -10.03 6.62 -31.29
N THR A 116 -8.92 6.85 -31.98
CA THR A 116 -8.88 6.80 -33.45
C THR A 116 -8.31 5.45 -33.86
N ARG A 117 -9.20 4.52 -34.21
CA ARG A 117 -8.87 3.15 -34.60
C ARG A 117 -8.78 3.03 -36.11
N THR A 118 -7.66 2.54 -36.62
CA THR A 118 -7.46 2.23 -38.04
C THR A 118 -7.25 0.73 -38.23
N ALA A 119 -8.03 0.12 -39.12
CA ALA A 119 -7.93 -1.29 -39.51
C ALA A 119 -8.01 -1.38 -41.04
N GLY A 120 -6.90 -1.76 -41.69
CA GLY A 120 -6.79 -1.66 -43.15
C GLY A 120 -7.01 -0.23 -43.64
N ASP A 121 -7.90 -0.05 -44.62
CA ASP A 121 -8.27 1.27 -45.18
C ASP A 121 -9.40 1.98 -44.42
N SER A 122 -9.90 1.38 -43.33
CA SER A 122 -11.01 1.94 -42.55
C SER A 122 -10.51 2.62 -41.28
N THR A 123 -11.02 3.81 -41.00
CA THR A 123 -10.74 4.57 -39.77
C THR A 123 -12.05 4.87 -39.04
N TYR A 124 -12.04 4.62 -37.73
CA TYR A 124 -13.14 4.84 -36.79
C TYR A 124 -12.67 5.80 -35.71
N VAL A 125 -13.55 6.72 -35.29
CA VAL A 125 -13.26 7.68 -34.23
C VAL A 125 -14.37 7.61 -33.20
N ASP A 126 -14.03 7.08 -32.03
CA ASP A 126 -14.98 6.82 -30.95
C ASP A 126 -14.60 7.64 -29.72
N ASN A 127 -15.61 8.19 -29.04
CA ASN A 127 -15.43 8.97 -27.81
C ASN A 127 -15.95 8.19 -26.62
N TYR A 128 -15.14 8.12 -25.57
CA TYR A 128 -15.42 7.39 -24.35
C TYR A 128 -15.34 8.32 -23.13
N ARG A 129 -16.09 7.96 -22.08
CA ARG A 129 -16.07 8.63 -20.79
C ARG A 129 -15.61 7.67 -19.71
N TYR A 130 -14.81 8.16 -18.78
CA TYR A 130 -14.38 7.39 -17.63
C TYR A 130 -15.59 6.89 -16.83
N TYR A 131 -15.63 5.58 -16.64
CA TYR A 131 -16.68 4.92 -15.88
C TYR A 131 -16.21 4.58 -14.46
N GLY A 132 -14.98 4.10 -14.30
CA GLY A 132 -14.47 3.63 -13.02
C GLY A 132 -13.64 2.37 -13.15
N ALA A 133 -13.66 1.54 -12.11
CA ALA A 133 -13.15 0.18 -12.18
C ALA A 133 -14.16 -0.73 -12.89
N GLY A 134 -13.74 -1.35 -13.99
CA GLY A 134 -14.48 -2.35 -14.73
C GLY A 134 -14.18 -3.77 -14.24
N TRP A 135 -14.32 -4.73 -15.14
CA TRP A 135 -14.02 -6.13 -14.85
C TRP A 135 -12.55 -6.31 -14.43
N ASN A 136 -12.31 -7.21 -13.45
CA ASN A 136 -10.98 -7.47 -12.86
C ASN A 136 -10.26 -6.25 -12.24
N GLY A 137 -10.99 -5.16 -11.97
CA GLY A 137 -10.43 -3.95 -11.38
C GLY A 137 -9.69 -3.05 -12.36
N TYR A 138 -9.79 -3.29 -13.67
CA TYR A 138 -9.16 -2.46 -14.70
C TYR A 138 -9.85 -1.11 -14.83
N THR A 139 -9.11 -0.07 -15.22
CA THR A 139 -9.72 1.21 -15.57
C THR A 139 -10.63 1.01 -16.79
N CYS A 140 -11.89 1.45 -16.69
CA CYS A 140 -12.89 1.33 -17.73
C CYS A 140 -13.33 2.69 -18.26
N PHE A 141 -13.40 2.79 -19.58
CA PHE A 141 -13.99 3.88 -20.33
C PHE A 141 -15.17 3.36 -21.16
N GLU A 142 -16.34 3.99 -21.03
CA GLU A 142 -17.56 3.60 -21.74
C GLU A 142 -17.82 4.52 -22.94
N LEU A 143 -18.28 3.92 -24.05
CA LEU A 143 -18.59 4.64 -25.27
C LEU A 143 -19.72 5.65 -25.03
N VAL A 144 -19.51 6.88 -25.48
CA VAL A 144 -20.51 7.94 -25.46
C VAL A 144 -21.36 7.80 -26.73
N SER A 145 -22.33 6.89 -26.68
CA SER A 145 -23.31 6.66 -27.75
C SER A 145 -24.70 6.31 -27.19
N ALA A 146 -25.73 6.77 -27.90
CA ALA A 146 -27.13 6.46 -27.59
C ALA A 146 -27.55 5.09 -28.14
N ASP A 147 -27.00 4.72 -29.30
CA ASP A 147 -27.42 3.55 -30.08
C ASP A 147 -26.48 2.36 -29.90
N GLU A 148 -25.24 2.60 -29.50
CA GLU A 148 -24.19 1.57 -29.39
C GLU A 148 -23.64 1.49 -27.95
N LYS A 149 -23.13 0.31 -27.58
CA LYS A 149 -22.43 0.07 -26.32
C LYS A 149 -21.10 -0.61 -26.58
N ALA A 150 -20.02 0.07 -26.21
CA ALA A 150 -18.66 -0.45 -26.21
C ALA A 150 -17.90 0.08 -25.00
N SER A 151 -16.77 -0.55 -24.69
CA SER A 151 -15.89 -0.15 -23.59
C SER A 151 -14.44 -0.44 -23.92
N ILE A 152 -13.54 0.40 -23.38
CA ILE A 152 -12.09 0.20 -23.43
C ILE A 152 -11.58 0.01 -22.01
N PHE A 153 -10.69 -0.98 -21.82
CA PHE A 153 -10.12 -1.32 -20.53
C PHE A 153 -8.62 -1.11 -20.50
N PHE A 154 -8.10 -0.65 -19.37
CA PHE A 154 -6.67 -0.50 -19.12
C PHE A 154 -6.31 -1.15 -17.77
N SER A 155 -5.46 -2.17 -17.79
CA SER A 155 -4.88 -2.76 -16.58
C SER A 155 -3.74 -1.88 -16.02
N ALA A 156 -3.15 -1.04 -16.87
CA ALA A 156 -2.20 -0.01 -16.51
C ALA A 156 -2.25 1.16 -17.51
N PRO A 157 -1.69 2.34 -17.16
CA PRO A 157 -1.71 3.52 -18.05
C PRO A 157 -1.13 3.28 -19.44
N VAL A 158 -0.24 2.30 -19.59
CA VAL A 158 0.42 1.94 -20.85
C VAL A 158 0.00 0.57 -21.38
N VAL A 159 -1.03 -0.05 -20.79
CA VAL A 159 -1.48 -1.41 -21.12
C VAL A 159 -2.98 -1.39 -21.34
N MET A 160 -3.35 -1.54 -22.61
CA MET A 160 -4.73 -1.64 -23.07
C MET A 160 -5.14 -3.11 -23.18
N GLU A 161 -6.34 -3.41 -22.72
CA GLU A 161 -6.92 -4.75 -22.71
C GLU A 161 -8.07 -4.77 -23.73
N THR A 162 -7.84 -5.39 -24.89
CA THR A 162 -8.93 -5.81 -25.79
C THR A 162 -9.25 -7.24 -25.36
N GLY A 163 -10.51 -7.67 -25.26
CA GLY A 163 -10.86 -8.98 -24.68
C GLY A 163 -10.16 -10.23 -25.28
N TYR A 164 -9.35 -10.05 -26.33
CA TYR A 164 -8.53 -11.03 -27.01
C TYR A 164 -7.02 -10.85 -26.81
N SER A 165 -6.54 -9.64 -26.47
CA SER A 165 -5.11 -9.28 -26.47
C SER A 165 -4.75 -8.26 -25.39
N ILE A 166 -3.55 -8.40 -24.85
CA ILE A 166 -2.91 -7.39 -24.01
C ILE A 166 -2.00 -6.56 -24.91
N ILE A 167 -2.25 -5.25 -24.99
CA ILE A 167 -1.54 -4.36 -25.92
C ILE A 167 -0.77 -3.32 -25.13
N HIS A 168 0.52 -3.22 -25.40
CA HIS A 168 1.38 -2.21 -24.81
C HIS A 168 1.46 -0.99 -25.72
N ARG A 169 1.52 0.19 -25.10
CA ARG A 169 1.80 1.45 -25.80
C ARG A 169 3.16 1.36 -26.51
N GLN A 170 3.20 1.79 -27.77
CA GLN A 170 4.42 1.93 -28.57
C GLN A 170 5.20 3.21 -28.24
#